data_AF-A0A5A9GRZ1-F1
#
_entry.id   AF-A0A5A9GRZ1-F1
#
_cell.length_a   1.000
_cell.length_b   1.000
_cell.length_c   1.000
_cell.angle_alpha   90.00
_cell.angle_beta   90.00
_cell.angle_gamma   90.00
#
_symmetry.space_group_name_H-M   'P 1'
#
loop_
_entity.id
_entity.type
_entity.pdbx_description
1 polymer ?
#
loop_
_entity_poly.entity_id
_entity_poly.type
_entity_poly.pdbx_seq_one_letter_code
_entity_poly.pdbx_strand_id
1 'polypeptide(L)'
;MAVIDLDTEFDAAVSAVPPNDAGRIGEWLAARGLSARTRAWVGGVGISRATLSRVSRTFEPNPVGVSVLIAAAWVGQAGLSEIEDLVAWRPSDPGTLFLRRGDAIFVGADGVRQALVSASPLRIHRSVERFAAAGGDVYGEFPGAVIVAPAMAGWLHLRDMPALIVDDVEHGREVRDLLEASRPALPPILVSADADRRAA
;
A
#
# COMPACT_ATOMS: atom_id res chain seq x y z
N MET A 1 -0.64 23.66 15.78
CA MET A 1 -0.83 22.27 15.34
C MET A 1 -0.33 21.38 16.45
N ALA A 2 -1.15 20.47 16.99
CA ALA A 2 -0.64 19.45 17.90
C ALA A 2 0.27 18.52 17.11
N VAL A 3 1.48 18.26 17.60
CA VAL A 3 2.34 17.21 17.05
C VAL A 3 1.67 15.90 17.40
N ILE A 4 1.18 15.18 16.38
CA ILE A 4 0.57 13.87 16.58
C ILE A 4 1.72 12.86 16.72
N ASP A 5 1.67 12.04 17.77
CA ASP A 5 2.62 10.94 17.99
C ASP A 5 2.14 9.71 17.21
N LEU A 6 2.84 9.40 16.11
CA LEU A 6 2.45 8.31 15.21
C LEU A 6 2.71 6.93 15.80
N ASP A 7 3.73 6.79 16.65
CA ASP A 7 4.04 5.53 17.31
C ASP A 7 2.91 5.18 18.29
N THR A 8 2.52 6.14 19.14
CA THR A 8 1.38 5.97 20.06
C THR A 8 0.08 5.68 19.30
N GLU A 9 -0.16 6.36 18.18
CA GLU A 9 -1.38 6.16 17.39
C GLU A 9 -1.40 4.79 16.67
N PHE A 10 -0.26 4.36 16.15
CA PHE A 10 -0.10 3.03 15.56
C PHE A 10 -0.26 1.94 16.60
N ASP A 11 0.38 2.06 17.76
CA ASP A 11 0.25 1.12 18.87
C ASP A 11 -1.19 0.98 19.35
N ALA A 12 -1.93 2.08 19.43
CA ALA A 12 -3.36 2.05 19.76
C ALA A 12 -4.18 1.29 18.70
N ALA A 13 -3.89 1.51 17.42
CA ALA A 13 -4.57 0.82 16.33
C ALA A 13 -4.23 -0.68 16.28
N VAL A 14 -2.98 -1.05 16.55
CA VAL A 14 -2.50 -2.44 16.61
C VAL A 14 -3.07 -3.15 17.83
N SER A 15 -3.15 -2.48 18.99
CA SER A 15 -3.72 -3.05 20.22
C SER A 15 -5.20 -3.41 20.10
N ALA A 16 -5.93 -2.78 19.17
CA ALA A 16 -7.30 -3.14 18.86
C ALA A 16 -7.43 -4.49 18.12
N VAL A 17 -6.31 -5.02 17.60
CA VAL A 17 -6.24 -6.29 16.90
C VAL A 17 -5.69 -7.36 17.85
N PRO A 18 -6.36 -8.51 18.00
CA PRO A 18 -5.83 -9.59 18.80
C PRO A 18 -4.45 -10.05 18.28
N PRO A 19 -3.52 -10.41 19.19
CA PRO A 19 -2.16 -10.83 18.82
C PRO A 19 -2.14 -12.18 18.07
N ASN A 20 -3.24 -12.92 18.12
CA ASN A 20 -3.51 -14.13 17.38
C ASN A 20 -4.76 -13.93 16.50
N ASP A 21 -5.15 -14.94 15.74
CA ASP A 21 -6.38 -14.85 14.94
C ASP A 21 -7.64 -15.19 15.75
N ALA A 22 -7.56 -15.17 17.09
CA ALA A 22 -8.70 -15.49 17.93
C ALA A 22 -9.70 -14.33 17.98
N GLY A 23 -10.98 -14.70 18.05
CA GLY A 23 -12.08 -13.76 18.14
C GLY A 23 -12.43 -13.10 16.81
N ARG A 24 -13.57 -12.42 16.81
CA ARG A 24 -14.25 -11.95 15.59
C ARG A 24 -13.40 -11.05 14.68
N ILE A 25 -12.53 -10.22 15.24
CA ILE A 25 -11.64 -9.32 14.48
C ILE A 25 -10.51 -10.11 13.84
N GLY A 26 -9.84 -10.97 14.61
CA GLY A 26 -8.77 -11.84 14.12
C GLY A 26 -9.26 -12.77 13.00
N GLU A 27 -10.41 -13.39 13.19
CA GLU A 27 -11.09 -14.23 12.19
C GLU A 27 -11.39 -13.45 10.90
N TRP A 28 -11.91 -12.23 11.02
CA TRP A 28 -12.24 -11.37 9.88
C TRP A 28 -11.00 -10.91 9.08
N LEU A 29 -9.88 -10.64 9.77
CA LEU A 29 -8.60 -10.31 9.17
C LEU A 29 -7.97 -11.53 8.48
N ALA A 30 -7.97 -12.67 9.16
CA ALA A 30 -7.46 -13.94 8.63
C ALA A 30 -8.20 -14.34 7.35
N ALA A 31 -9.53 -14.18 7.31
CA ALA A 31 -10.34 -14.40 6.11
C ALA A 31 -9.99 -13.50 4.91
N ARG A 32 -9.20 -12.44 5.11
CA ARG A 32 -8.71 -11.51 4.07
C ARG A 32 -7.21 -11.65 3.80
N GLY A 33 -6.60 -12.75 4.25
CA GLY A 33 -5.17 -13.03 4.07
C GLY A 33 -4.25 -12.31 5.06
N LEU A 34 -4.80 -11.56 6.02
CA LEU A 34 -4.07 -10.79 7.02
C LEU A 34 -4.00 -11.53 8.35
N SER A 35 -3.52 -12.78 8.34
CA SER A 35 -3.31 -13.58 9.57
C SER A 35 -2.34 -12.90 10.54
N ALA A 36 -2.34 -13.30 11.81
CA ALA A 36 -1.39 -12.80 12.81
C ALA A 36 0.07 -12.91 12.33
N ARG A 37 0.40 -14.01 11.63
CA ARG A 37 1.72 -14.21 11.00
C ARG A 37 1.98 -13.19 9.89
N THR A 38 1.01 -12.92 9.02
CA THR A 38 1.15 -11.93 7.94
C THR A 38 1.33 -10.52 8.52
N ARG A 39 0.55 -10.16 9.54
CA ARG A 39 0.63 -8.86 10.22
C ARG A 39 2.01 -8.66 10.86
N ALA A 40 2.55 -9.70 11.51
CA ALA A 40 3.89 -9.65 12.07
C ALA A 40 4.99 -9.41 11.01
N TRP A 41 4.81 -9.94 9.80
CA TRP A 41 5.78 -9.81 8.71
C TRP A 41 5.88 -8.40 8.13
N VAL A 42 4.78 -7.63 8.15
CA VAL A 42 4.73 -6.24 7.62
C VAL A 42 4.88 -5.18 8.72
N GLY A 43 5.35 -5.56 9.91
CA GLY A 43 5.54 -4.63 11.04
C GLY A 43 4.26 -4.26 11.79
N GLY A 44 3.18 -5.03 11.62
CA GLY A 44 1.88 -4.81 12.26
C GLY A 44 0.85 -4.17 11.33
N VAL A 45 -0.43 -4.49 11.57
CA VAL A 45 -1.57 -3.81 10.93
C VAL A 45 -2.60 -3.56 12.01
N GLY A 46 -2.99 -2.31 12.18
CA GLY A 46 -3.99 -1.87 13.13
C GLY A 46 -5.38 -1.70 12.51
N ILE A 47 -6.39 -1.59 13.37
CA ILE A 47 -7.74 -1.17 12.98
C ILE A 47 -8.07 0.11 13.74
N SER A 48 -8.55 1.11 13.02
CA SER A 48 -9.04 2.34 13.63
C SER A 48 -10.33 2.82 12.97
N ARG A 49 -10.94 3.85 13.57
CA ARG A 49 -12.10 4.55 13.03
C ARG A 49 -11.64 5.86 12.40
N ALA A 50 -12.05 6.08 11.16
CA ALA A 50 -11.67 7.26 10.39
C ALA A 50 -12.78 7.70 9.44
N THR A 51 -12.74 8.96 9.02
CA THR A 51 -13.63 9.52 7.99
C THR A 51 -12.79 9.98 6.82
N LEU A 52 -13.23 9.69 5.59
CA LEU A 52 -12.55 10.17 4.39
C LEU A 52 -12.80 11.68 4.24
N SER A 53 -11.73 12.45 4.36
CA SER A 53 -11.75 13.88 4.09
C SER A 53 -11.93 14.11 2.59
N ARG A 54 -12.96 14.88 2.22
CA ARG A 54 -13.22 15.20 0.81
C ARG A 54 -12.22 16.20 0.23
N VAL A 55 -11.53 16.94 1.09
CA VAL A 55 -10.60 18.00 0.72
C VAL A 55 -9.21 17.42 0.44
N SER A 56 -8.60 16.78 1.44
CA SER A 56 -7.27 16.19 1.33
C SER A 56 -7.27 14.83 0.64
N ARG A 57 -8.45 14.21 0.45
CA ARG A 57 -8.59 12.82 0.02
C ARG A 57 -7.84 11.83 0.93
N THR A 58 -7.66 12.18 2.21
CA THR A 58 -7.02 11.32 3.23
C THR A 58 -8.02 10.84 4.28
N PHE A 59 -7.68 9.77 5.01
CA PHE A 59 -8.49 9.32 6.15
C PHE A 59 -8.09 10.08 7.41
N GLU A 60 -9.03 10.85 7.97
CA GLU A 60 -8.82 11.57 9.23
C GLU A 60 -9.34 10.74 10.42
N PRO A 61 -8.61 10.66 11.55
CA PRO A 61 -9.09 10.02 12.77
C PRO A 61 -10.47 10.53 13.19
N ASN A 62 -11.42 9.60 13.35
CA ASN A 62 -12.77 9.95 13.74
C ASN A 62 -13.44 8.76 14.45
N PRO A 63 -13.77 8.86 15.76
CA PRO A 63 -14.28 7.73 16.54
C PRO A 63 -15.64 7.19 16.05
N VAL A 64 -16.44 8.01 15.36
CA VAL A 64 -17.73 7.61 14.78
C VAL A 64 -17.63 7.30 13.27
N GLY A 65 -16.41 7.31 12.73
CA GLY A 65 -16.15 7.04 11.32
C GLY A 65 -16.33 5.57 10.92
N VAL A 66 -15.86 5.24 9.72
CA VAL A 66 -15.82 3.85 9.24
C VAL A 66 -14.59 3.14 9.77
N SER A 67 -14.67 1.81 9.88
CA SER A 67 -13.48 1.00 10.19
C SER A 67 -12.55 0.97 8.98
N VAL A 68 -11.30 1.32 9.22
CA VAL A 68 -10.20 1.24 8.25
C VAL A 68 -9.08 0.38 8.81
N LEU A 69 -8.34 -0.26 7.91
CA LEU A 69 -7.07 -0.87 8.23
C LEU A 69 -5.99 0.21 8.22
N ILE A 70 -5.02 0.10 9.13
CA ILE A 70 -3.92 1.04 9.34
C ILE A 70 -2.60 0.29 9.26
N ALA A 71 -1.66 0.77 8.45
CA ALA A 71 -0.28 0.28 8.41
C ALA A 71 0.70 1.44 8.57
N ALA A 72 1.84 1.21 9.19
CA ALA A 72 2.89 2.21 9.32
C ALA A 72 3.70 2.34 8.01
N ALA A 73 3.96 3.59 7.60
CA ALA A 73 4.97 3.95 6.60
C ALA A 73 6.22 4.46 7.34
N TRP A 74 7.39 3.94 6.98
CA TRP A 74 8.64 4.16 7.71
C TRP A 74 9.65 4.93 6.86
N VAL A 75 10.44 5.81 7.47
CA VAL A 75 11.61 6.42 6.79
C VAL A 75 12.76 5.40 6.79
N GLY A 76 12.74 4.43 5.88
CA GLY A 76 13.77 3.39 5.76
C GLY A 76 13.25 1.98 6.06
N GLN A 77 13.91 1.25 6.98
CA GLN A 77 13.59 -0.15 7.23
C GLN A 77 12.50 -0.29 8.31
N ALA A 78 11.44 -1.06 8.00
CA ALA A 78 10.31 -1.27 8.90
C ALA A 78 10.74 -1.79 10.28
N GLY A 79 10.23 -1.17 11.35
CA GLY A 79 10.51 -1.54 12.74
C GLY A 79 11.90 -1.15 13.27
N LEU A 80 12.73 -0.52 12.45
CA LEU A 80 14.06 -0.02 12.82
C LEU A 80 14.23 1.50 12.59
N SER A 81 13.27 2.12 11.91
CA SER A 81 13.22 3.55 11.55
C SER A 81 12.06 4.26 12.28
N GLU A 82 11.97 5.58 12.15
CA GLU A 82 10.80 6.36 12.62
C GLU A 82 9.59 6.17 11.67
N ILE A 83 8.37 6.15 12.24
CA ILE A 83 7.13 6.16 11.44
C ILE A 83 6.95 7.57 10.84
N GLU A 84 6.91 7.65 9.52
CA GLU A 84 6.67 8.89 8.76
C GLU A 84 5.18 9.21 8.68
N ASP A 85 4.37 8.20 8.37
CA ASP A 85 2.92 8.30 8.19
C ASP A 85 2.22 6.95 8.47
N LEU A 86 0.89 6.97 8.50
CA LEU A 86 0.03 5.80 8.57
C LEU A 86 -0.79 5.68 7.29
N VAL A 87 -0.67 4.57 6.58
CA VAL A 87 -1.51 4.23 5.43
C VAL A 87 -2.82 3.65 5.93
N ALA A 88 -3.94 4.18 5.45
CA ALA A 88 -5.28 3.73 5.77
C ALA A 88 -6.06 3.30 4.53
N TRP A 89 -6.78 2.17 4.64
CA TRP A 89 -7.68 1.75 3.56
C TRP A 89 -8.93 1.02 4.05
N ARG A 90 -9.96 1.03 3.21
CA ARG A 90 -11.22 0.33 3.46
C ARG A 90 -11.23 -0.98 2.66
N PRO A 91 -11.37 -2.16 3.29
CA PRO A 91 -11.28 -3.45 2.61
C PRO A 91 -12.29 -3.72 1.50
N SER A 92 -13.44 -3.03 1.49
CA SER A 92 -14.42 -3.13 0.40
C SER A 92 -14.08 -2.26 -0.81
N ASP A 93 -12.96 -1.54 -0.76
CA ASP A 93 -12.48 -0.65 -1.81
C ASP A 93 -10.95 -0.79 -1.94
N PRO A 94 -10.47 -1.94 -2.44
CA PRO A 94 -9.04 -2.26 -2.49
C PRO A 94 -8.24 -1.38 -3.46
N GLY A 95 -8.89 -0.69 -4.40
CA GLY A 95 -8.24 0.29 -5.28
C GLY A 95 -7.96 1.63 -4.62
N THR A 96 -8.40 1.81 -3.39
CA THR A 96 -8.44 3.10 -2.70
C THR A 96 -7.59 3.04 -1.44
N LEU A 97 -6.28 3.26 -1.65
CA LEU A 97 -5.29 3.42 -0.59
C LEU A 97 -5.08 4.91 -0.35
N PHE A 98 -5.26 5.33 0.90
CA PHE A 98 -5.02 6.70 1.32
C PHE A 98 -4.06 6.71 2.48
N LEU A 99 -3.45 7.85 2.72
CA LEU A 99 -2.67 8.04 3.93
C LEU A 99 -3.48 8.79 4.95
N ARG A 100 -3.11 8.69 6.23
CA ARG A 100 -3.72 9.49 7.29
C ARG A 100 -3.16 10.89 7.32
N ARG A 101 -1.85 11.06 7.06
CA ARG A 101 -1.22 12.40 6.95
C ARG A 101 -1.00 12.85 5.51
N GLY A 102 -0.93 11.93 4.55
CA GLY A 102 -1.00 12.27 3.13
C GLY A 102 0.23 11.92 2.28
N ASP A 103 1.12 10.99 2.67
CA ASP A 103 2.41 10.81 1.96
C ASP A 103 2.55 9.55 1.05
N ALA A 104 2.78 9.79 -0.23
CA ALA A 104 2.55 8.89 -1.37
C ALA A 104 3.25 7.50 -1.37
N ILE A 105 2.70 6.54 -2.12
CA ILE A 105 3.33 5.21 -2.42
C ILE A 105 4.39 5.34 -3.51
N PHE A 106 4.12 6.24 -4.45
CA PHE A 106 5.02 6.66 -5.51
C PHE A 106 5.10 8.17 -5.49
N VAL A 107 6.30 8.72 -5.64
CA VAL A 107 6.43 10.08 -6.17
C VAL A 107 6.25 9.97 -7.69
N GLY A 108 5.35 10.76 -8.27
CA GLY A 108 5.00 10.68 -9.70
C GLY A 108 3.83 9.75 -10.04
N ALA A 109 2.80 9.72 -9.20
CA ALA A 109 1.59 8.92 -9.42
C ALA A 109 0.89 9.18 -10.77
N ASP A 110 0.94 10.41 -11.28
CA ASP A 110 0.41 10.73 -12.61
C ASP A 110 1.24 10.11 -13.73
N GLY A 111 2.56 10.00 -13.56
CA GLY A 111 3.43 9.27 -14.48
C GLY A 111 3.10 7.78 -14.54
N VAL A 112 2.86 7.15 -13.38
CA VAL A 112 2.37 5.76 -13.27
C VAL A 112 1.05 5.59 -14.01
N ARG A 113 0.08 6.48 -13.74
CA ARG A 113 -1.25 6.45 -14.37
C ARG A 113 -1.16 6.62 -15.89
N GLN A 114 -0.36 7.59 -16.35
CA GLN A 114 -0.16 7.84 -17.76
C GLN A 114 0.45 6.62 -18.45
N ALA A 115 1.51 6.04 -17.89
CA ALA A 115 2.18 4.87 -18.45
C ALA A 115 1.22 3.69 -18.66
N LEU A 116 0.31 3.44 -17.71
CA LEU A 116 -0.72 2.42 -17.84
C LEU A 116 -1.73 2.74 -18.95
N VAL A 117 -2.25 3.96 -18.98
CA VAL A 117 -3.30 4.36 -19.94
C VAL A 117 -2.77 4.39 -21.38
N SER A 118 -1.53 4.85 -21.57
CA SER A 118 -0.90 4.90 -22.90
C SER A 118 -0.12 3.63 -23.26
N ALA A 119 -0.08 2.63 -22.38
CA ALA A 119 0.75 1.43 -22.53
C ALA A 119 2.20 1.77 -22.90
N SER A 120 2.76 2.84 -22.31
CA SER A 120 4.15 3.26 -22.53
C SER A 120 5.05 2.74 -21.42
N PRO A 121 6.37 2.60 -21.66
CA PRO A 121 7.32 2.29 -20.60
C PRO A 121 7.23 3.31 -19.46
N LEU A 122 7.37 2.84 -18.21
CA LEU A 122 7.48 3.68 -17.02
C LEU A 122 8.93 3.71 -16.55
N ARG A 123 9.50 4.90 -16.33
CA ARG A 123 10.83 5.04 -15.73
C ARG A 123 10.71 5.10 -14.20
N ILE A 124 11.35 4.16 -13.53
CA ILE A 124 11.51 4.15 -12.08
C ILE A 124 12.89 4.69 -11.75
N HIS A 125 12.92 5.80 -11.03
CA HIS A 125 14.14 6.42 -10.53
C HIS A 125 14.47 5.91 -9.13
N ARG A 126 15.76 5.79 -8.85
CA ARG A 126 16.27 5.28 -7.57
C ARG A 126 16.08 6.26 -6.42
N SER A 127 15.95 7.55 -6.73
CA SER A 127 15.74 8.61 -5.74
C SER A 127 14.87 9.74 -6.29
N VAL A 128 14.20 10.46 -5.37
CA VAL A 128 13.40 11.66 -5.67
C VAL A 128 14.23 12.76 -6.31
N GLU A 129 15.50 12.91 -5.89
CA GLU A 129 16.42 13.88 -6.48
C GLU A 129 16.66 13.62 -7.98
N ARG A 130 16.90 12.35 -8.36
CA ARG A 130 17.08 11.98 -9.77
C ARG A 130 15.81 12.14 -10.59
N PHE A 131 14.67 11.79 -10.03
CA PHE A 131 13.37 12.02 -10.63
C PHE A 131 13.12 13.51 -10.90
N ALA A 132 13.39 14.39 -9.93
CA ALA A 132 13.26 15.83 -10.10
C ALA A 132 14.23 16.39 -11.16
N ALA A 133 15.49 15.93 -11.14
CA ALA A 133 16.49 16.32 -12.14
C ALA A 133 16.13 15.87 -13.57
N ALA A 134 15.37 14.78 -13.70
CA ALA A 134 14.87 14.25 -14.96
C ALA A 134 13.60 14.97 -15.47
N GLY A 135 13.07 15.95 -14.73
CA GLY A 135 11.87 16.71 -15.10
C GLY A 135 10.58 16.25 -14.39
N GLY A 136 10.65 15.24 -13.51
CA GLY A 136 9.50 14.75 -12.76
C GLY A 136 8.70 13.68 -13.50
N ASP A 137 7.38 13.70 -13.34
CA ASP A 137 6.49 12.59 -13.71
C ASP A 137 6.02 12.62 -15.16
N VAL A 138 5.88 13.79 -15.78
CA VAL A 138 5.35 13.94 -17.15
C VAL A 138 6.35 14.60 -18.11
N TYR A 139 7.38 15.29 -17.61
CA TYR A 139 8.35 16.00 -18.44
C TYR A 139 9.61 15.14 -18.68
N GLY A 140 9.52 14.24 -19.64
CA GLY A 140 10.64 13.39 -20.07
C GLY A 140 10.27 12.59 -21.32
N GLU A 141 11.24 11.81 -21.84
CA GLU A 141 10.96 10.86 -22.93
C GLU A 141 9.94 9.79 -22.52
N PHE A 142 9.90 9.46 -21.22
CA PHE A 142 8.97 8.51 -20.62
C PHE A 142 8.41 9.09 -19.32
N PRO A 143 7.16 8.75 -18.94
CA PRO A 143 6.63 9.04 -17.64
C PRO A 143 7.54 8.50 -16.52
N GLY A 144 7.69 9.27 -15.45
CA GLY A 144 8.62 8.98 -14.36
C GLY A 144 7.90 8.71 -13.03
N ALA A 145 8.51 7.87 -12.19
CA ALA A 145 8.11 7.70 -10.80
C ALA A 145 9.29 7.29 -9.91
N VAL A 146 9.13 7.43 -8.60
CA VAL A 146 10.02 6.87 -7.57
C VAL A 146 9.18 6.00 -6.65
N ILE A 147 9.67 4.81 -6.37
CA ILE A 147 9.09 3.95 -5.36
C ILE A 147 9.56 4.44 -3.99
N VAL A 148 8.65 5.04 -3.22
CA VAL A 148 8.95 5.49 -1.85
C VAL A 148 8.41 4.52 -0.80
N ALA A 149 7.51 3.61 -1.19
CA ALA A 149 7.05 2.49 -0.38
C ALA A 149 7.27 1.14 -1.08
N PRO A 150 8.51 0.59 -1.07
CA PRO A 150 8.88 -0.62 -1.83
C PRO A 150 8.03 -1.85 -1.51
N ALA A 151 7.67 -2.03 -0.24
CA ALA A 151 6.82 -3.13 0.21
C ALA A 151 5.39 -3.08 -0.37
N MET A 152 4.91 -1.91 -0.82
CA MET A 152 3.59 -1.72 -1.39
C MET A 152 3.59 -1.61 -2.91
N ALA A 153 4.73 -1.25 -3.51
CA ALA A 153 4.84 -1.03 -4.95
C ALA A 153 4.61 -2.29 -5.81
N GLY A 154 4.95 -3.47 -5.30
CA GLY A 154 4.70 -4.73 -5.99
C GLY A 154 3.23 -5.15 -6.06
N TRP A 155 2.35 -4.51 -5.27
CA TRP A 155 0.91 -4.76 -5.25
C TRP A 155 0.11 -3.86 -6.21
N LEU A 156 0.68 -2.74 -6.70
CA LEU A 156 -0.06 -1.67 -7.38
C LEU A 156 0.41 -1.43 -8.81
N HIS A 157 0.21 -2.41 -9.69
CA HIS A 157 0.26 -2.23 -11.16
C HIS A 157 1.64 -2.09 -11.82
N LEU A 158 2.76 -2.09 -11.09
CA LEU A 158 4.08 -2.12 -11.74
C LEU A 158 4.30 -3.38 -12.61
N ARG A 159 3.66 -4.51 -12.26
CA ARG A 159 3.67 -5.73 -13.07
C ARG A 159 2.78 -5.65 -14.32
N ASP A 160 1.78 -4.76 -14.28
CA ASP A 160 0.89 -4.52 -15.41
C ASP A 160 1.51 -3.51 -16.40
N MET A 161 2.67 -2.94 -16.03
CA MET A 161 3.42 -2.06 -16.93
C MET A 161 3.97 -2.87 -18.10
N PRO A 162 3.86 -2.36 -19.33
CA PRO A 162 4.39 -3.04 -20.51
C PRO A 162 5.93 -3.13 -20.47
N ALA A 163 6.59 -2.14 -19.87
CA ALA A 163 8.02 -2.16 -19.59
C ALA A 163 8.37 -1.21 -18.43
N LEU A 164 9.43 -1.54 -17.71
CA LEU A 164 10.05 -0.67 -16.70
C LEU A 164 11.45 -0.28 -17.14
N ILE A 165 11.76 1.01 -17.08
CA ILE A 165 13.10 1.56 -17.27
C ILE A 165 13.66 1.92 -15.91
N VAL A 166 14.87 1.48 -15.61
CA VAL A 166 15.55 1.74 -14.33
C VAL A 166 16.87 2.46 -14.56
N ASP A 167 17.32 3.22 -13.56
CA ASP A 167 18.56 4.02 -13.64
C ASP A 167 19.83 3.19 -13.96
N ASP A 168 19.94 1.97 -13.41
CA ASP A 168 21.11 1.11 -13.58
C ASP A 168 20.79 -0.38 -13.34
N VAL A 169 21.78 -1.26 -13.55
CA VAL A 169 21.61 -2.73 -13.45
C VAL A 169 21.31 -3.18 -12.03
N GLU A 170 21.90 -2.53 -11.03
CA GLU A 170 21.70 -2.89 -9.62
C GLU A 170 20.28 -2.49 -9.19
N HIS A 171 19.86 -1.28 -9.54
CA HIS A 171 18.48 -0.83 -9.37
C HIS A 171 17.48 -1.75 -10.07
N GLY A 172 17.84 -2.24 -11.27
CA GLY A 172 17.03 -3.24 -11.98
C GLY A 172 16.88 -4.56 -11.23
N ARG A 173 17.90 -4.99 -10.49
CA ARG A 173 17.81 -6.18 -9.62
C ARG A 173 16.92 -5.89 -8.42
N GLU A 174 17.09 -4.76 -7.76
CA GLU A 174 16.26 -4.34 -6.62
C GLU A 174 14.77 -4.29 -6.99
N VAL A 175 14.44 -3.63 -8.12
CA VAL A 175 13.06 -3.55 -8.62
C VAL A 175 12.54 -4.93 -9.03
N ARG A 176 13.38 -5.76 -9.66
CA ARG A 176 12.98 -7.14 -10.01
C ARG A 176 12.69 -7.96 -8.77
N ASP A 177 13.57 -7.96 -7.78
CA ASP A 177 13.41 -8.71 -6.54
C ASP A 177 12.14 -8.28 -5.80
N LEU A 178 11.87 -6.96 -5.76
CA LEU A 178 10.64 -6.38 -5.24
C LEU A 178 9.39 -6.89 -5.99
N LEU A 179 9.46 -6.92 -7.32
CA LEU A 179 8.37 -7.42 -8.14
C LEU A 179 8.22 -8.92 -8.04
N GLU A 180 9.27 -9.70 -7.81
CA GLU A 180 9.22 -11.16 -7.69
C GLU A 180 8.74 -11.59 -6.30
N ALA A 181 9.18 -10.90 -5.25
CA ALA A 181 8.75 -11.13 -3.87
C ALA A 181 7.23 -10.91 -3.66
N SER A 182 6.59 -10.15 -4.53
CA SER A 182 5.20 -9.69 -4.38
C SER A 182 4.13 -10.65 -4.95
N ARG A 183 4.30 -11.98 -4.86
CA ARG A 183 3.24 -12.97 -5.17
C ARG A 183 2.75 -13.68 -3.91
N PRO A 184 1.67 -13.24 -3.25
CA PRO A 184 0.83 -14.21 -2.55
C PRO A 184 0.18 -15.13 -3.60
N ALA A 185 0.15 -16.43 -3.34
CA ALA A 185 -0.65 -17.34 -4.16
C ALA A 185 -2.11 -16.87 -4.17
N LEU A 186 -2.78 -16.94 -5.34
CA LEU A 186 -4.22 -16.73 -5.39
C LEU A 186 -4.87 -17.68 -4.37
N PRO A 187 -5.74 -17.19 -3.48
CA PRO A 187 -6.46 -18.08 -2.59
C PRO A 187 -7.28 -19.08 -3.43
N PRO A 188 -7.43 -20.34 -2.97
CA PRO A 188 -8.25 -21.31 -3.68
C PRO A 188 -9.66 -20.74 -3.88
N ILE A 189 -10.12 -20.76 -5.14
CA ILE A 189 -11.47 -20.33 -5.50
C ILE A 189 -12.40 -21.50 -5.16
N LEU A 190 -13.19 -21.33 -4.08
CA LEU A 190 -14.18 -22.32 -3.66
C LEU A 190 -15.56 -21.91 -4.20
N VAL A 191 -16.16 -22.80 -5.00
CA VAL A 191 -17.53 -22.64 -5.49
C VAL A 191 -18.47 -23.34 -4.51
N SER A 192 -19.47 -22.62 -3.98
CA SER A 192 -20.49 -23.20 -3.10
C SER A 192 -21.41 -24.13 -3.90
N ALA A 193 -21.71 -25.32 -3.36
CA ALA A 193 -22.63 -26.28 -3.96
C ALA A 193 -24.08 -25.74 -4.14
N ASP A 194 -24.44 -24.66 -3.44
CA ASP A 194 -25.73 -23.98 -3.61
C ASP A 194 -25.74 -23.00 -4.80
N ALA A 195 -24.58 -22.65 -5.37
CA ALA A 195 -24.49 -21.78 -6.54
C ALA A 195 -25.07 -22.49 -7.79
N ASP A 196 -24.90 -23.80 -7.92
CA ASP A 196 -25.47 -24.59 -9.01
C ASP A 196 -26.99 -24.81 -8.86
N ARG A 197 -27.54 -24.79 -7.63
CA ARG A 197 -28.99 -24.95 -7.39
C ARG A 197 -29.82 -23.71 -7.72
N ARG A 198 -29.20 -22.54 -7.87
CA ARG A 198 -29.87 -21.31 -8.30
C ARG A 198 -29.72 -21.05 -9.80
N ALA A 199 -28.84 -21.80 -10.47
CA ALA A 199 -28.59 -21.73 -11.91
C ALA A 199 -29.32 -22.82 -12.71
N ALA A 200 -29.86 -23.84 -12.03
CA ALA A 200 -30.76 -24.86 -12.56
C ALA A 200 -32.21 -24.54 -12.20
#